data_AF-A0A938B4B5-F1
#
_entry.id   AF-A0A938B4B5-F1
#
_cell.length_a   1.000
_cell.length_b   1.000
_cell.length_c   1.000
_cell.angle_alpha   90.00
_cell.angle_beta   90.00
_cell.angle_gamma   90.00
#
_symmetry.space_group_name_H-M   'P 1'
#
loop_
_entity.id
_entity.type
_entity.pdbx_description
1 polymer ?
#
loop_
_entity_poly.entity_id
_entity_poly.type
_entity_poly.pdbx_seq_one_letter_code
_entity_poly.pdbx_strand_id
1 'polypeptide(L)' 'MAGQDPTSTTTPLVSVIIPTFNRATWLGEAITSVLAQTYTPLELIVVDDGSQDHTPAVVKTFAKALTYIQQD' A
#
# COMPACT_ATOMS: atom_id res chain seq x y z
N MET A 1 31.83 18.33 -15.45
CA MET A 1 31.41 17.97 -14.08
C MET A 1 30.06 18.62 -13.85
N ALA A 2 28.98 17.91 -14.16
CA ALA A 2 27.62 18.46 -14.12
C ALA A 2 27.10 18.50 -12.69
N GLY A 3 26.43 19.61 -12.35
CA GLY A 3 26.05 20.00 -11.00
C GLY A 3 25.13 19.03 -10.28
N GLN A 4 25.40 18.89 -8.99
CA GLN A 4 24.51 18.25 -8.03
C GLN A 4 23.85 19.39 -7.23
N ASP A 5 22.53 19.54 -7.35
CA ASP A 5 21.78 20.53 -6.60
C ASP A 5 21.75 20.15 -5.10
N PRO A 6 22.31 20.97 -4.19
CA PRO A 6 22.47 20.57 -2.79
C PRO A 6 21.23 20.76 -1.91
N THR A 7 20.02 21.05 -2.44
CA THR A 7 18.90 21.55 -1.62
C THR A 7 17.49 21.16 -2.09
N SER A 8 17.20 19.87 -2.28
CA SER A 8 15.81 19.40 -2.31
C SER A 8 15.52 18.58 -1.05
N THR A 9 15.32 19.27 0.08
CA THR A 9 14.92 18.70 1.38
C THR A 9 13.44 18.32 1.43
N THR A 10 12.91 17.72 0.36
CA THR A 10 11.56 17.15 0.37
C THR A 10 11.69 15.69 0.80
N THR A 11 11.03 15.32 1.90
CA THR A 11 10.94 13.92 2.32
C THR A 11 10.33 13.11 1.17
N PRO A 12 11.00 12.06 0.67
CA PRO A 12 10.52 11.32 -0.49
C PRO A 12 9.20 10.61 -0.20
N LEU A 13 8.37 10.44 -1.23
CA LEU A 13 7.21 9.55 -1.12
C LEU A 13 7.68 8.10 -1.05
N VAL A 14 7.14 7.35 -0.09
CA VAL A 14 7.30 5.91 0.00
C VAL A 14 6.01 5.24 -0.43
N SER A 15 6.09 4.38 -1.44
CA SER A 15 4.98 3.55 -1.90
C SER A 15 5.11 2.15 -1.33
N VAL A 16 4.12 1.72 -0.54
CA VAL A 16 4.04 0.35 -0.04
C VAL A 16 3.09 -0.45 -0.91
N ILE A 17 3.58 -1.56 -1.47
CA ILE A 17 2.80 -2.44 -2.35
C ILE A 17 2.61 -3.78 -1.62
N ILE A 18 1.35 -4.18 -1.43
CA ILE A 18 0.98 -5.48 -0.85
C ILE A 18 0.35 -6.34 -1.95
N PRO A 19 1.11 -7.23 -2.60
CA PRO A 19 0.52 -8.28 -3.44
C PRO A 19 -0.16 -9.33 -2.56
N THR A 20 -1.34 -9.78 -2.96
CA THR A 20 -2.15 -10.72 -2.17
C THR A 20 -2.92 -11.69 -3.05
N PHE A 21 -3.13 -12.91 -2.54
CA PHE A 21 -4.00 -13.94 -3.12
C PHE A 21 -4.51 -14.86 -2.01
N ASN A 22 -5.83 -14.87 -1.78
CA ASN A 22 -6.51 -15.63 -0.74
C ASN A 22 -5.85 -15.44 0.65
N ARG A 23 -5.83 -14.19 1.14
CA ARG A 23 -5.20 -13.81 2.43
C ARG A 23 -6.13 -13.01 3.34
N ALA A 24 -7.44 -13.26 3.27
CA ALA A 24 -8.42 -12.50 4.07
C ALA A 24 -8.07 -12.41 5.57
N THR A 25 -7.51 -13.47 6.14
CA THR A 25 -7.15 -13.55 7.56
C THR A 25 -6.03 -12.58 7.98
N TRP A 26 -5.05 -12.31 7.12
CA TRP A 26 -3.85 -11.54 7.49
C TRP A 26 -3.81 -10.15 6.86
N LEU A 27 -4.53 -9.95 5.76
CA LEU A 27 -4.44 -8.72 4.98
C LEU A 27 -4.86 -7.49 5.80
N GLY A 28 -5.87 -7.62 6.65
CA GLY A 28 -6.30 -6.51 7.52
C GLY A 28 -5.23 -6.05 8.50
N GLU A 29 -4.49 -6.99 9.12
CA GLU A 29 -3.38 -6.66 10.02
C GLU A 29 -2.21 -6.03 9.27
N ALA A 30 -1.87 -6.55 8.09
CA ALA A 30 -0.82 -5.99 7.24
C ALA A 30 -1.14 -4.55 6.81
N ILE A 31 -2.36 -4.28 6.35
CA ILE A 31 -2.82 -2.93 6.00
C ILE A 31 -2.74 -2.02 7.22
N THR A 32 -3.26 -2.48 8.38
CA THR A 32 -3.25 -1.68 9.62
C THR A 32 -1.82 -1.34 10.05
N SER A 33 -0.88 -2.27 9.92
CA SER A 33 0.54 -2.06 10.24
C SER A 33 1.17 -0.95 9.37
N VAL A 34 0.85 -0.93 8.07
CA VAL A 34 1.34 0.11 7.15
C VAL A 34 0.68 1.47 7.42
N LEU A 35 -0.62 1.49 7.71
CA LEU A 35 -1.33 2.73 8.05
C LEU A 35 -0.90 3.33 9.40
N ALA A 36 -0.31 2.52 10.28
CA ALA A 36 0.22 2.96 11.58
C ALA A 36 1.66 3.51 11.52
N GLN A 37 2.29 3.57 10.35
CA GLN A 37 3.66 4.10 10.23
C GLN A 37 3.72 5.60 10.55
N THR A 38 4.81 6.03 11.20
CA THR A 38 5.06 7.44 11.52
C THR A 38 5.71 8.22 10.37
N TYR A 39 6.18 7.51 9.34
CA TYR A 39 6.79 8.13 8.17
C TYR A 39 5.75 8.76 7.25
N THR A 40 6.00 10.00 6.83
CA THR A 40 5.21 10.70 5.82
C THR A 40 6.14 11.45 4.87
N PRO A 41 5.86 11.49 3.56
CA PRO A 41 4.65 11.00 2.89
C PRO A 41 4.67 9.51 2.51
N LEU A 42 3.53 8.82 2.66
CA LEU A 42 3.36 7.39 2.36
C LEU A 42 2.08 7.16 1.55
N GLU A 43 2.14 6.28 0.56
CA GLU A 43 0.97 5.71 -0.13
C GLU A 43 0.95 4.18 0.01
N LEU A 44 -0.25 3.60 0.01
CA LEU A 44 -0.46 2.16 0.11
C LEU A 44 -1.26 1.66 -1.09
N ILE A 45 -0.74 0.64 -1.75
CA ILE A 45 -1.35 -0.04 -2.90
C ILE A 45 -1.49 -1.52 -2.56
N VAL A 46 -2.70 -2.07 -2.71
CA VAL A 46 -2.98 -3.50 -2.61
C VAL A 46 -3.25 -4.05 -4.00
N VAL A 47 -2.54 -5.11 -4.38
CA VAL A 47 -2.71 -5.80 -5.66
C VAL A 47 -3.24 -7.20 -5.37
N ASP A 48 -4.49 -7.48 -5.73
CA ASP A 48 -5.12 -8.79 -5.56
C ASP A 48 -5.07 -9.60 -6.87
N ASP A 49 -4.37 -10.73 -6.83
CA ASP A 49 -4.15 -11.66 -7.95
C ASP A 49 -5.33 -12.63 -8.11
N GLY A 50 -6.55 -12.09 -8.20
CA GLY A 50 -7.76 -12.88 -8.44
C GLY A 50 -8.24 -13.71 -7.24
N SER A 51 -8.17 -13.20 -6.01
CA SER A 51 -8.67 -13.91 -4.83
C SER A 51 -10.15 -14.30 -4.98
N GLN A 52 -10.45 -15.52 -4.53
CA GLN A 52 -11.79 -16.10 -4.50
C GLN A 52 -12.34 -16.21 -3.06
N ASP A 53 -11.53 -15.87 -2.06
CA ASP A 53 -11.96 -15.78 -0.67
C ASP A 53 -12.49 -14.38 -0.32
N HIS A 54 -12.58 -14.07 0.97
CA HIS A 54 -13.05 -12.77 1.47
C HIS A 54 -12.03 -11.64 1.33
N THR A 55 -10.90 -11.82 0.65
CA THR A 55 -9.85 -10.80 0.47
C THR A 55 -10.40 -9.47 -0.06
N PRO A 56 -11.23 -9.43 -1.12
CA PRO A 56 -11.79 -8.16 -1.61
C PRO A 56 -12.69 -7.46 -0.57
N ALA A 57 -13.39 -8.23 0.27
CA ALA A 57 -14.23 -7.68 1.33
C ALA A 57 -13.38 -7.03 2.43
N VAL A 58 -12.21 -7.61 2.76
CA VAL A 58 -11.25 -7.01 3.68
C VAL A 58 -10.70 -5.71 3.12
N VAL A 59 -10.30 -5.66 1.84
CA VAL A 59 -9.78 -4.42 1.23
C VAL A 59 -10.83 -3.30 1.24
N LYS A 60 -12.10 -3.63 1.00
CA LYS A 60 -13.19 -2.64 1.00
C LYS A 60 -13.35 -1.89 2.32
N THR A 61 -12.98 -2.47 3.47
CA THR A 61 -13.06 -1.77 4.76
C THR A 61 -12.04 -0.63 4.86
N PHE A 62 -11.00 -0.64 4.02
CA PHE A 62 -9.92 0.35 3.97
C PHE A 62 -9.96 1.24 2.71
N ALA A 63 -11.05 1.21 1.92
CA ALA A 63 -11.13 1.84 0.59
C ALA A 63 -10.79 3.34 0.51
N LYS A 64 -10.79 4.06 1.64
CA LYS A 64 -10.41 5.48 1.70
C LYS A 64 -8.92 5.72 1.96
N ALA A 65 -8.19 4.69 2.38
CA ALA A 65 -6.82 4.78 2.88
C ALA A 65 -5.78 4.11 1.97
N LEU A 66 -6.22 3.44 0.90
CA LEU A 66 -5.35 2.74 -0.03
C LEU A 66 -5.91 2.76 -1.45
N THR A 67 -5.03 2.50 -2.41
CA THR A 67 -5.39 2.17 -3.79
C THR A 67 -5.50 0.66 -3.93
N TYR A 68 -6.56 0.18 -4.57
CA TYR A 68 -6.79 -1.25 -4.79
C TYR A 68 -6.77 -1.58 -6.28
N ILE A 69 -5.94 -2.55 -6.67
CA ILE A 69 -5.83 -3.09 -8.03
C ILE A 69 -6.20 -4.56 -7.95
N GLN A 70 -7.16 -4.99 -8.75
CA GLN A 70 -7.55 -6.40 -8.86
C GLN A 70 -7.15 -6.90 -10.26
N GLN A 71 -6.47 -8.05 -10.30
CA GLN A 71 -6.07 -8.74 -11.52
C GLN A 71 -7.02 -9.92 -11.79
N ASP A 72 -7.19 -10.24 -13.07
CA ASP A 72 -8.04 -11.33 -13.58
C ASP A 72 -7.26 -12.64 -13.77
#